data_AF-A0A7C5DKL1-F1
#
_entry.id   AF-A0A7C5DKL1-F1
#
_cell.length_a   1.000
_cell.length_b   1.000
_cell.length_c   1.000
_cell.angle_alpha   90.00
_cell.angle_beta   90.00
_cell.angle_gamma   90.00
#
_symmetry.space_group_name_H-M   'P 1'
#
loop_
_entity.id
_entity.type
_entity.pdbx_description
1 polymer ?
#
loop_
_entity_poly.entity_id
_entity_poly.type
_entity_poly.pdbx_seq_one_letter_code
_entity_poly.pdbx_strand_id
1 'polypeptide(L)'
;MKNIQDFTYQDAMKISYKYALYRTGNVDISKEIASITAGKFVLKKIEGDIRGIKKWITLTSRNFCYEYFRDIKKKKKLKERYKEKLIIDTILEHSKIDTELHASFKKSAGKLNR
;
A
#
# COMPACT_ATOMS: atom_id res chain seq x y z
N MET A 1 25.03 33.24 -9.76
CA MET A 1 23.83 32.41 -9.49
C MET A 1 23.94 31.15 -10.34
N LYS A 2 23.78 29.94 -9.77
CA LYS A 2 23.83 28.71 -10.58
C LYS A 2 22.67 28.69 -11.57
N ASN A 3 22.96 28.39 -12.84
CA ASN A 3 21.96 28.33 -13.90
C ASN A 3 21.15 27.03 -13.77
N ILE A 4 19.91 27.06 -14.27
CA ILE A 4 19.02 25.89 -14.37
C ILE A 4 19.68 24.71 -15.08
N GLN A 5 20.58 25.00 -16.04
CA GLN A 5 21.36 24.02 -16.79
C GLN A 5 22.24 23.10 -15.90
N ASP A 6 22.52 23.49 -14.66
CA ASP A 6 23.32 22.67 -13.73
C ASP A 6 22.48 21.62 -12.98
N PHE A 7 21.14 21.66 -13.08
CA PHE A 7 20.28 20.77 -12.32
C PHE A 7 20.04 19.46 -13.07
N THR A 8 20.67 18.39 -12.62
CA THR A 8 20.72 17.13 -13.34
C THR A 8 19.67 16.13 -12.85
N TYR A 9 19.48 15.05 -13.63
CA TYR A 9 18.75 13.86 -13.17
C TYR A 9 19.28 13.35 -11.82
N GLN A 10 20.60 13.37 -11.61
CA GLN A 10 21.23 12.90 -10.37
C GLN A 10 20.89 13.80 -9.17
N ASP A 11 20.75 15.11 -9.37
CA ASP A 11 20.31 16.02 -8.33
C ASP A 11 18.86 15.76 -7.93
N ALA A 12 17.98 15.57 -8.93
CA ALA A 12 16.59 15.21 -8.70
C ALA A 12 16.45 13.87 -7.98
N MET A 13 17.23 12.86 -8.40
CA MET A 13 17.33 11.56 -7.73
C MET A 13 17.72 11.72 -6.27
N LYS A 14 18.81 12.44 -5.98
CA LYS A 14 19.35 12.60 -4.63
C LYS A 14 18.35 13.29 -3.69
N ILE A 15 17.68 14.35 -4.15
CA ILE A 15 16.69 15.08 -3.34
C ILE A 15 15.46 14.22 -3.10
N SER A 16 14.93 13.60 -4.16
CA SER A 16 13.75 12.75 -4.04
C SER A 16 14.01 11.53 -3.16
N TYR A 17 15.18 10.90 -3.29
CA TYR A 17 15.57 9.75 -2.48
C TYR A 17 15.66 10.11 -1.00
N LYS A 18 16.35 11.20 -0.65
CA LYS A 18 16.44 11.66 0.75
C LYS A 18 15.06 11.94 1.35
N TYR A 19 14.20 12.60 0.59
CA TYR A 19 12.83 12.89 1.04
C TYR A 19 12.02 11.60 1.23
N ALA A 20 12.03 10.72 0.23
CA ALA A 20 11.29 9.46 0.28
C ALA A 20 11.80 8.55 1.40
N LEU A 21 13.10 8.52 1.66
CA LEU A 21 13.69 7.73 2.74
C LEU A 21 13.26 8.25 4.10
N TYR A 22 13.30 9.57 4.30
CA TYR A 22 12.78 10.20 5.52
C TYR A 22 11.30 9.86 5.75
N ARG A 23 10.50 9.82 4.68
CA ARG A 23 9.05 9.59 4.79
C ARG A 23 8.66 8.13 4.94
N THR A 24 9.32 7.22 4.22
CA THR A 24 8.93 5.81 4.12
C THR A 24 9.74 4.89 5.01
N GLY A 25 10.97 5.28 5.38
CA GLY A 25 11.91 4.42 6.10
C GLY A 25 12.36 3.18 5.32
N ASN A 26 12.01 3.07 4.03
CA ASN A 26 12.29 1.89 3.21
C ASN A 26 13.18 2.26 2.03
N VAL A 27 14.35 1.63 1.94
CA VAL A 27 15.38 1.94 0.92
C VAL A 27 14.89 1.66 -0.50
N ASP A 28 14.24 0.52 -0.74
CA ASP A 28 13.85 0.11 -2.09
C ASP A 28 12.71 0.98 -2.62
N ILE A 29 11.70 1.23 -1.79
CA ILE A 29 10.60 2.15 -2.13
C ILE A 29 11.13 3.57 -2.36
N SER A 30 12.12 3.99 -1.57
CA SER A 30 12.73 5.31 -1.75
C SER A 30 13.50 5.43 -3.07
N LYS A 31 14.19 4.37 -3.50
CA LYS A 31 14.85 4.31 -4.81
C LYS A 31 13.82 4.36 -5.95
N GLU A 32 12.72 3.63 -5.82
CA GLU A 32 11.64 3.63 -6.81
C GLU A 32 11.01 5.02 -6.95
N ILE A 33 10.59 5.63 -5.84
CA ILE A 33 10.02 6.99 -5.84
C ILE A 33 11.01 8.01 -6.40
N ALA A 34 12.30 7.89 -6.06
CA ALA A 34 13.35 8.74 -6.61
C ALA A 34 13.46 8.60 -8.12
N SER A 35 13.53 7.36 -8.62
CA SER A 35 13.65 7.06 -10.05
C SER A 35 12.49 7.64 -10.84
N ILE A 36 11.26 7.43 -10.36
CA ILE A 36 10.05 7.94 -11.02
C ILE A 36 10.04 9.48 -11.01
N THR A 37 10.40 10.10 -9.88
CA THR A 37 10.41 11.57 -9.75
C THR A 37 11.46 12.21 -10.66
N ALA A 38 12.67 11.65 -10.69
CA ALA A 38 13.76 12.13 -11.54
C ALA A 38 13.46 11.89 -13.03
N GLY A 39 12.83 10.77 -13.37
CA GLY A 39 12.33 10.54 -14.74
C GLY A 39 11.31 11.60 -15.17
N LYS A 40 10.35 11.94 -14.30
CA LYS A 40 9.38 13.02 -14.56
C LYS A 40 10.04 14.38 -14.68
N PHE A 41 11.08 14.66 -13.90
CA PHE A 41 11.83 15.92 -13.99
C PHE A 41 12.42 16.11 -15.39
N VAL A 42 13.09 15.09 -15.92
CA VAL A 42 13.71 15.13 -17.26
C VAL A 42 12.66 15.28 -18.35
N LEU A 43 11.56 14.52 -18.27
CA LEU A 43 10.52 14.52 -19.30
C LEU A 43 9.71 15.82 -19.35
N LYS A 44 9.47 16.46 -18.20
CA LYS A 44 8.61 17.66 -18.14
C LYS A 44 9.31 18.97 -18.49
N LYS A 45 10.63 18.96 -18.74
CA LYS A 45 11.42 20.18 -18.98
C LYS A 45 11.05 21.30 -17.99
N ILE A 46 11.12 21.01 -16.69
CA ILE A 46 10.73 21.96 -15.64
C ILE A 46 11.58 23.24 -15.77
N GLU A 47 10.92 24.36 -16.04
CA GLU A 47 11.54 25.69 -16.09
C GLU A 47 11.37 26.42 -14.74
N GLY A 48 12.28 27.35 -14.45
CA GLY A 48 12.24 28.17 -13.24
C GLY A 48 13.46 28.01 -12.34
N ASP A 49 13.57 28.85 -11.32
CA ASP A 49 14.76 28.89 -10.48
C ASP A 49 15.03 27.58 -9.71
N ILE A 50 16.26 27.41 -9.22
CA ILE A 50 16.67 26.21 -8.47
C ILE A 50 15.74 25.96 -7.26
N ARG A 51 15.23 27.02 -6.63
CA ARG A 51 14.31 26.89 -5.49
C ARG A 51 12.97 26.29 -5.94
N GLY A 52 12.41 26.78 -7.04
CA GLY A 52 11.21 26.25 -7.68
C GLY A 52 11.37 24.79 -8.08
N ILE A 53 12.49 24.43 -8.72
CA ILE A 53 12.81 23.05 -9.10
C ILE A 53 12.85 22.14 -7.86
N LYS A 54 13.59 22.52 -6.81
CA LYS A 54 13.67 21.74 -5.57
C LYS A 54 12.30 21.57 -4.89
N LYS A 55 11.49 22.63 -4.89
CA LYS A 55 10.12 22.58 -4.35
C LYS A 55 9.25 21.61 -5.17
N TRP A 56 9.34 21.67 -6.50
CA TRP A 56 8.61 20.79 -7.40
C TRP A 56 8.98 19.32 -7.19
N ILE A 57 10.29 19.02 -7.10
CA ILE A 57 10.79 17.66 -6.82
C ILE A 57 10.21 17.17 -5.50
N THR A 58 10.36 17.95 -4.43
CA THR A 58 9.88 17.58 -3.09
C THR A 58 8.37 17.32 -3.06
N LEU A 59 7.57 18.16 -3.71
CA LEU A 59 6.12 17.97 -3.79
C LEU A 59 5.75 16.73 -4.61
N THR A 60 6.48 16.47 -5.68
CA THR A 60 6.27 15.27 -6.51
C THR A 60 6.62 14.01 -5.72
N SER A 61 7.76 13.98 -5.03
CA SER A 61 8.12 12.88 -4.12
C SER A 61 7.09 12.67 -3.02
N ARG A 62 6.55 13.75 -2.44
CA ARG A 62 5.48 13.70 -1.43
C ARG A 62 4.22 13.03 -1.95
N ASN A 63 3.81 13.34 -3.17
CA ASN A 63 2.63 12.73 -3.77
C ASN A 63 2.82 11.22 -3.95
N PHE A 64 3.96 10.78 -4.48
CA PHE A 64 4.26 9.36 -4.61
C PHE A 64 4.36 8.63 -3.27
N CYS A 65 4.93 9.27 -2.25
CA CYS A 65 4.92 8.71 -0.89
C CYS A 65 3.49 8.50 -0.39
N TYR A 66 2.57 9.45 -0.66
CA TYR A 66 1.17 9.30 -0.28
C TYR A 66 0.45 8.20 -1.05
N GLU A 67 0.73 8.06 -2.35
CA GLU A 67 0.20 6.95 -3.15
C GLU A 67 0.64 5.59 -2.56
N TYR A 68 1.93 5.45 -2.26
CA TYR A 68 2.46 4.26 -1.57
C TYR A 68 1.73 3.95 -0.25
N PHE A 69 1.54 4.95 0.62
CA PHE A 69 0.81 4.73 1.87
C PHE A 69 -0.67 4.43 1.69
N ARG A 70 -1.32 5.03 0.68
CA ARG A 70 -2.72 4.71 0.32
C ARG A 70 -2.84 3.27 -0.13
N ASP A 71 -1.91 2.79 -0.94
CA ASP A 71 -1.91 1.40 -1.42
C ASP A 71 -1.67 0.41 -0.29
N ILE A 72 -0.76 0.70 0.64
CA ILE A 72 -0.59 -0.11 1.85
C ILE A 72 -1.89 -0.18 2.66
N LYS A 73 -2.52 0.97 2.90
CA LYS A 73 -3.78 1.03 3.66
C LYS A 73 -4.89 0.24 2.96
N LYS A 74 -4.98 0.33 1.63
CA LYS A 74 -5.94 -0.43 0.82
C LYS A 74 -5.67 -1.93 0.93
N LYS A 75 -4.41 -2.36 0.80
CA LYS A 75 -4.01 -3.77 0.94
C LYS A 75 -4.30 -4.31 2.34
N LYS A 76 -4.05 -3.52 3.40
CA LYS A 76 -4.37 -3.90 4.79
C LYS A 76 -5.87 -4.09 4.99
N LYS A 77 -6.69 -3.12 4.55
CA LYS A 77 -8.15 -3.20 4.63
C LYS A 77 -8.71 -4.40 3.86
N LEU A 78 -8.12 -4.72 2.71
CA LEU A 78 -8.50 -5.89 1.93
C LEU A 78 -8.17 -7.20 2.68
N LYS A 79 -6.98 -7.29 3.29
CA LYS A 79 -6.61 -8.45 4.12
C LYS A 79 -7.54 -8.63 5.32
N GLU A 80 -7.93 -7.55 5.99
CA GLU A 80 -8.89 -7.58 7.11
C GLU A 80 -10.26 -8.12 6.67
N ARG A 81 -10.79 -7.64 5.53
CA ARG A 81 -12.04 -8.17 4.97
C ARG A 81 -11.97 -9.66 4.63
N TYR A 82 -10.86 -10.12 4.09
CA TYR A 82 -10.68 -11.55 3.81
C TYR A 82 -10.63 -12.39 5.09
N LYS A 83 -9.98 -11.89 6.15
CA LYS A 83 -9.98 -12.57 7.46
C LYS A 83 -11.38 -12.65 8.06
N GLU A 84 -12.13 -11.55 8.04
CA GLU A 84 -13.52 -11.52 8.51
C GLU A 84 -14.39 -12.52 7.74
N LYS A 85 -14.26 -12.54 6.41
CA LYS A 85 -14.98 -13.50 5.56
C LYS A 85 -14.65 -14.95 5.93
N LEU A 86 -13.37 -15.29 6.07
CA LEU A 86 -12.92 -16.63 6.46
C LEU A 86 -13.49 -17.04 7.83
N ILE A 87 -13.52 -16.13 8.80
CA ILE A 87 -14.08 -16.40 10.13
C ILE A 87 -15.58 -16.67 10.02
N ILE A 88 -16.32 -15.84 9.28
CA ILE A 88 -17.76 -16.00 9.07
C ILE A 88 -18.05 -17.34 8.38
N ASP A 89 -17.34 -17.65 7.29
CA ASP A 89 -17.51 -18.89 6.55
C ASP A 89 -17.24 -20.10 7.46
N THR A 90 -16.18 -20.04 8.28
CA THR A 90 -15.84 -21.10 9.25
C THR A 90 -16.92 -21.26 10.32
N ILE A 91 -17.42 -20.18 10.91
CA ILE A 91 -18.49 -20.23 11.93
C ILE A 91 -19.78 -20.79 11.34
N LEU A 92 -20.13 -20.39 10.12
CA LEU A 92 -21.30 -20.90 9.41
C LEU A 92 -21.18 -22.39 9.06
N GLU A 93 -19.99 -22.87 8.74
CA GLU A 93 -19.74 -24.32 8.56
C GLU A 93 -19.89 -25.08 9.88
N HIS A 94 -19.34 -24.58 10.99
CA HIS A 94 -19.47 -25.22 12.30
C HIS A 94 -20.93 -25.29 12.77
N SER A 95 -21.71 -24.22 12.57
CA SER A 95 -23.13 -24.23 12.96
C SER A 95 -23.97 -25.24 12.16
N LYS A 96 -23.65 -25.45 10.88
CA LYS A 96 -24.28 -26.50 10.06
C LYS A 96 -23.93 -27.89 10.59
N ILE A 97 -22.66 -28.14 10.91
CA ILE A 97 -22.20 -29.41 11.49
C ILE A 97 -22.93 -29.69 12.81
N ASP A 98 -23.01 -28.71 13.70
CA ASP A 98 -23.73 -28.85 14.98
C ASP A 98 -25.21 -29.19 14.77
N THR A 99 -25.85 -28.55 13.79
CA THR A 99 -27.26 -28.80 13.45
C THR A 99 -27.46 -30.24 12.93
N GLU A 100 -26.55 -30.73 12.08
CA GLU A 100 -26.59 -32.09 11.54
C GLU A 100 -26.32 -33.16 12.61
N LEU A 101 -25.38 -32.88 13.52
CA LEU A 101 -25.07 -33.75 14.67
C LEU A 101 -26.27 -33.85 15.61
N HIS A 102 -26.90 -32.72 15.92
CA HIS A 102 -28.08 -32.69 16.79
C HIS A 102 -29.27 -33.45 16.19
N ALA A 103 -29.50 -33.28 14.87
CA ALA A 103 -30.53 -34.04 14.16
C ALA A 103 -30.26 -35.55 14.17
N SER A 104 -29.01 -35.96 13.99
CA SER A 104 -28.60 -37.37 14.04
C SER A 104 -28.78 -37.96 15.45
N PHE A 105 -28.40 -37.21 16.49
CA PHE A 105 -28.60 -37.62 17.89
C PHE A 105 -30.08 -37.83 18.21
N LYS A 106 -30.95 -36.89 17.82
CA LYS A 106 -32.40 -36.97 18.04
C LYS A 106 -33.01 -38.19 17.34
N LYS A 107 -32.56 -38.49 16.12
CA LYS A 107 -33.00 -39.66 15.35
C LYS A 107 -32.57 -40.98 16.01
N SER A 108 -31.35 -41.04 16.52
CA SER A 108 -30.83 -42.22 17.24
C SER A 108 -31.50 -42.41 18.60
N ALA A 109 -31.70 -41.35 19.38
CA ALA A 109 -32.40 -41.39 20.66
C ALA A 109 -33.87 -41.82 20.52
N GLY A 110 -34.56 -41.36 19.47
CA GLY A 110 -35.93 -41.79 19.16
C GLY A 110 -36.05 -43.26 18.75
N LYS A 111 -34.96 -43.89 18.29
CA LYS A 111 -34.90 -45.33 18.01
C LYS A 111 -34.61 -46.18 19.24
N LEU A 112 -33.96 -45.63 20.26
CA LEU A 112 -33.65 -46.31 21.52
C LEU A 112 -34.84 -46.35 22.50
N ASN A 113 -35.79 -45.43 22.35
CA ASN A 113 -37.02 -45.36 23.17
C ASN A 113 -38.23 -46.08 22.53
N ARG A 114 -38.00 -46.99 21.58
CA ARG A 114 -38.99 -47.90 20.99
C ARG A 114 -38.55 -49.33 21.20
#